data_AF-A0A259TVH0-F1
#
_entry.id   AF-A0A259TVH0-F1
#
_cell.length_a   1.000
_cell.length_b   1.000
_cell.length_c   1.000
_cell.angle_alpha   90.00
_cell.angle_beta   90.00
_cell.angle_gamma   90.00
#
_symmetry.space_group_name_H-M   'P 1'
#
loop_
_entity.id
_entity.type
_entity.pdbx_description
1 polymer ?
#
loop_
_entity_poly.entity_id
_entity_poly.type
_entity_poly.pdbx_seq_one_letter_code
_entity_poly.pdbx_strand_id
1 'polypeptide(L)'
;MIAFAELAPFASRRPDRLADEAYRKLLIRLGQYPDAGELVEGSDAWREVRWADRSQGKRGGVRQVRYFVESPERILLGDVFSKTEKPELTAADSASSSKAVREVVYDGGVLVEIREGGKTTFKLADARAEDPSDFASVREALRQTQEGMAELMGVKLATVRNWEQKRRIPRGPGAQLIKVAATRPDALLALRGDD
;
A
#
# COMPACT_ATOMS: atom_id res chain seq x y z
N MET A 1 -10.43 -1.85 -7.77
CA MET A 1 -9.84 -0.99 -6.71
C MET A 1 -10.22 -1.50 -5.33
N ILE A 2 -9.37 -1.28 -4.33
CA ILE A 2 -9.62 -1.65 -2.92
C ILE A 2 -9.09 -0.56 -1.99
N ALA A 3 -9.85 -0.24 -0.94
CA ALA A 3 -9.49 0.70 0.10
C ALA A 3 -9.01 -0.01 1.37
N PHE A 4 -7.95 0.50 1.99
CA PHE A 4 -7.47 0.08 3.30
C PHE A 4 -7.60 1.24 4.28
N ALA A 5 -8.48 1.10 5.25
CA ALA A 5 -8.81 2.13 6.22
C ALA A 5 -8.10 1.84 7.55
N GLU A 6 -7.09 2.65 7.89
CA GLU A 6 -6.37 2.59 9.15
C GLU A 6 -7.22 3.16 10.29
N LEU A 7 -7.43 2.35 11.33
CA LEU A 7 -7.97 2.81 12.60
C LEU A 7 -6.85 3.43 13.46
N ALA A 8 -7.22 4.20 14.48
CA ALA A 8 -6.26 4.94 15.30
C ALA A 8 -5.15 4.07 15.95
N PRO A 9 -5.43 2.86 16.50
CA PRO A 9 -4.37 2.01 17.05
C PRO A 9 -3.36 1.57 15.98
N PHE A 10 -3.85 1.16 14.81
CA PHE A 10 -2.98 0.81 13.68
C PHE A 10 -2.15 2.01 13.22
N ALA A 11 -2.78 3.14 12.91
CA ALA A 11 -2.13 4.32 12.36
C ALA A 11 -1.04 4.88 13.29
N SER A 12 -1.27 4.85 14.60
CA SER A 12 -0.30 5.34 15.59
C SER A 12 0.91 4.43 15.76
N ARG A 13 0.76 3.11 15.62
CA ARG A 13 1.83 2.13 15.85
C ARG A 13 2.53 1.66 14.57
N ARG A 14 1.88 1.80 13.41
CA ARG A 14 2.40 1.39 12.10
C ARG A 14 3.79 1.98 11.81
N PRO A 15 4.06 3.30 11.97
CA PRO A 15 5.34 3.88 11.57
C PRO A 15 6.56 3.20 12.22
N ASP A 16 6.43 2.80 13.49
CA ASP A 16 7.51 2.15 14.24
C ASP A 16 7.61 0.64 14.01
N ARG A 17 6.55 0.03 13.46
CA ARG A 17 6.41 -1.44 13.36
C ARG A 17 6.48 -1.95 11.92
N LEU A 18 6.12 -1.12 10.95
CA LEU A 18 6.04 -1.44 9.53
C LEU A 18 6.60 -0.26 8.74
N ALA A 19 7.83 -0.40 8.26
CA ALA A 19 8.37 0.50 7.26
C ALA A 19 7.43 0.57 6.04
N ASP A 20 7.42 1.70 5.34
CA ASP A 20 6.44 1.95 4.28
C ASP A 20 6.40 0.86 3.19
N GLU A 21 7.54 0.29 2.82
CA GLU A 21 7.59 -0.83 1.85
C GLU A 21 6.95 -2.11 2.41
N ALA A 22 7.25 -2.45 3.67
CA ALA A 22 6.66 -3.58 4.39
C ALA A 22 5.14 -3.42 4.51
N TYR A 23 4.72 -2.20 4.83
CA TYR A 23 3.33 -1.81 4.96
C TYR A 23 2.60 -1.98 3.63
N ARG A 24 3.14 -1.44 2.52
CA ARG A 24 2.51 -1.56 1.21
C ARG A 24 2.40 -3.02 0.75
N LYS A 25 3.43 -3.85 0.98
CA LYS A 25 3.37 -5.30 0.71
C LYS A 25 2.30 -6.03 1.51
N LEU A 26 2.12 -5.65 2.79
CA LEU A 26 1.05 -6.17 3.62
C LEU A 26 -0.32 -5.85 3.02
N LEU A 27 -0.55 -4.59 2.61
CA LEU A 27 -1.82 -4.19 2.01
C LEU A 27 -2.13 -4.98 0.74
N ILE A 28 -1.16 -5.07 -0.19
CA ILE A 28 -1.33 -5.83 -1.43
C ILE A 28 -1.69 -7.28 -1.13
N ARG A 29 -1.02 -7.92 -0.17
CA ARG A 29 -1.37 -9.30 0.23
C ARG A 29 -2.78 -9.39 0.78
N LEU A 30 -3.19 -8.47 1.66
CA LEU A 30 -4.53 -8.48 2.25
C LEU A 30 -5.62 -8.23 1.20
N GLY A 31 -5.34 -7.42 0.17
CA GLY A 31 -6.28 -7.21 -0.93
C GLY A 31 -6.41 -8.43 -1.85
N GLN A 32 -5.33 -9.18 -2.05
CA GLN A 32 -5.35 -10.42 -2.84
C GLN A 32 -5.91 -11.62 -2.07
N TYR A 33 -5.64 -11.68 -0.77
CA TYR A 33 -5.98 -12.80 0.11
C TYR A 33 -6.63 -12.27 1.41
N PRO A 34 -7.87 -11.77 1.33
CA PRO A 34 -8.56 -11.18 2.48
C PRO A 34 -8.84 -12.20 3.60
N ASP A 35 -8.81 -13.49 3.31
CA ASP A 35 -8.98 -14.59 4.25
C ASP A 35 -7.67 -15.12 4.87
N ALA A 36 -6.51 -14.54 4.53
CA ALA A 36 -5.20 -15.01 4.97
C ALA A 36 -4.95 -14.99 6.49
N GLY A 37 -5.79 -14.28 7.26
CA GLY A 37 -5.76 -14.22 8.71
C GLY A 37 -6.78 -15.15 9.36
N GLU A 38 -6.41 -15.69 10.52
CA GLU A 38 -7.28 -16.51 11.36
C GLU A 38 -8.36 -15.62 12.01
N LEU A 39 -9.60 -16.13 12.07
CA LEU A 39 -10.68 -15.43 12.77
C LEU A 39 -10.36 -15.36 14.27
N VAL A 40 -10.60 -14.19 14.87
CA VAL A 40 -10.48 -13.99 16.31
C VAL A 40 -11.79 -14.41 16.97
N GLU A 41 -11.74 -15.47 17.78
CA GLU A 41 -12.89 -15.98 18.50
C GLU A 41 -13.53 -14.93 19.42
N GLY A 42 -14.85 -14.91 19.50
CA GLY A 42 -15.60 -13.96 20.32
C GLY A 42 -15.57 -12.51 19.82
N SER A 43 -15.08 -12.27 18.60
CA SER A 43 -15.05 -10.95 17.97
C SER A 43 -16.10 -10.79 16.86
N ASP A 44 -16.30 -9.54 16.43
CA ASP A 44 -17.09 -9.16 15.25
C ASP A 44 -16.35 -9.51 13.94
N ALA A 45 -16.02 -10.79 13.74
CA ALA A 45 -15.29 -11.33 12.58
C ALA A 45 -13.92 -10.68 12.27
N TRP A 46 -13.27 -10.12 13.29
CA TRP A 46 -11.89 -9.67 13.17
C TRP A 46 -10.97 -10.84 12.82
N ARG A 47 -9.93 -10.55 12.03
CA ARG A 47 -8.90 -11.51 11.63
C ARG A 47 -7.53 -11.05 12.09
N GLU A 48 -6.67 -12.00 12.41
CA GLU A 48 -5.26 -11.76 12.72
C GLU A 48 -4.35 -12.53 11.77
N VAL A 49 -3.43 -11.83 11.11
CA VAL A 49 -2.40 -12.43 10.27
C VAL A 49 -1.02 -12.16 10.82
N ARG A 50 -0.15 -13.19 10.79
CA ARG A 50 1.26 -13.02 11.08
C ARG A 50 1.98 -12.43 9.87
N TRP A 51 2.61 -11.28 10.09
CA TRP A 51 3.40 -10.58 9.09
C TRP A 51 4.87 -10.55 9.49
N ALA A 52 5.73 -11.02 8.59
CA ALA A 52 7.17 -10.98 8.76
C ALA A 52 7.78 -10.42 7.48
N ASP A 53 8.26 -9.18 7.52
CA ASP A 53 9.01 -8.63 6.41
C ASP A 53 10.50 -8.99 6.55
N ARG A 54 10.95 -9.91 5.70
CA ARG A 54 12.34 -10.36 5.66
C ARG A 54 13.30 -9.33 5.04
N SER A 55 12.80 -8.24 4.44
CA SER A 55 13.63 -7.20 3.82
C SER A 55 14.27 -6.24 4.82
N GLN A 56 13.80 -6.21 6.07
CA GLN A 56 14.33 -5.38 7.17
C GLN A 56 15.48 -6.05 7.98
N GLY A 57 16.07 -7.14 7.47
CA GLY A 57 17.15 -7.86 8.15
C GLY A 57 16.74 -8.49 9.50
N LYS A 58 17.72 -8.89 10.31
CA LYS A 58 17.53 -9.65 11.58
C LYS A 58 16.66 -8.94 12.65
N ARG A 59 16.32 -7.66 12.49
CA ARG A 59 15.57 -6.86 13.48
C ARG A 59 14.07 -6.71 13.18
N GLY A 60 13.60 -7.09 12.00
CA GLY A 60 12.18 -7.07 11.62
C GLY A 60 11.40 -8.20 12.29
N GLY A 61 11.19 -8.12 13.61
CA GLY A 61 10.45 -9.15 14.34
C GLY A 61 9.05 -9.38 13.76
N VAL A 62 8.53 -10.60 13.87
CA VAL A 62 7.17 -10.95 13.42
C VAL A 62 6.15 -10.04 14.13
N ARG A 63 5.26 -9.44 13.35
CA ARG A 63 4.11 -8.66 13.84
C ARG A 63 2.84 -9.44 13.58
N GLN A 64 1.83 -9.21 14.39
CA GLN A 64 0.46 -9.60 14.12
C GLN A 64 -0.28 -8.37 13.65
N VAL A 65 -1.03 -8.50 12.56
CA VAL A 65 -1.88 -7.46 12.02
C VAL A 65 -3.31 -7.92 12.22
N ARG A 66 -4.07 -7.13 12.97
CA ARG A 66 -5.51 -7.32 13.13
C ARG A 66 -6.24 -6.48 12.11
N TYR A 67 -7.13 -7.09 11.35
CA TYR A 67 -7.88 -6.44 10.29
C TYR A 67 -9.29 -7.02 10.17
N PHE A 68 -10.18 -6.28 9.51
CA PHE A 68 -11.55 -6.68 9.28
C PHE A 68 -11.90 -6.44 7.81
N VAL A 69 -12.50 -7.45 7.17
CA VAL A 69 -12.95 -7.35 5.77
C VAL A 69 -14.35 -6.79 5.80
N GLU A 70 -14.48 -5.48 5.59
CA GLU A 70 -15.78 -4.78 5.65
C GLU A 70 -16.59 -5.02 4.36
N SER A 71 -15.90 -5.06 3.22
CA SER A 71 -16.47 -5.45 1.93
C SER A 71 -15.37 -6.00 1.01
N PRO A 72 -15.70 -6.55 -0.17
CA PRO A 72 -14.70 -6.95 -1.15
C PRO A 72 -13.76 -5.82 -1.60
N GLU A 73 -14.18 -4.56 -1.43
CA GLU A 73 -13.44 -3.38 -1.86
C GLU A 73 -12.92 -2.54 -0.68
N ARG A 74 -13.12 -2.99 0.58
CA ARG A 74 -12.70 -2.22 1.76
C ARG A 74 -12.29 -3.10 2.93
N ILE A 75 -11.08 -2.87 3.43
CA ILE A 75 -10.51 -3.57 4.59
C ILE A 75 -10.14 -2.55 5.67
N LEU A 76 -10.61 -2.76 6.90
CA LEU A 76 -10.20 -1.99 8.06
C LEU A 76 -8.93 -2.59 8.67
N LEU A 77 -7.95 -1.75 8.94
CA LEU A 77 -6.72 -2.12 9.64
C LEU A 77 -6.85 -1.67 11.09
N GLY A 78 -7.11 -2.63 11.97
CA GLY A 78 -7.44 -2.37 13.37
C GLY A 78 -6.20 -2.06 14.20
N ASP A 79 -5.21 -2.95 14.16
CA ASP A 79 -3.99 -2.80 14.98
C ASP A 79 -2.81 -3.62 14.41
N VAL A 80 -1.59 -3.22 14.78
CA VAL A 80 -0.35 -3.96 14.50
C VAL A 80 0.45 -4.11 15.78
N PHE A 81 0.73 -5.34 16.19
CA PHE A 81 1.34 -5.64 17.50
C PHE A 81 2.27 -6.84 17.51
N SER A 82 3.10 -6.93 18.55
CA SER A 82 3.90 -8.12 18.82
C SER A 82 3.09 -9.18 19.58
N LYS A 83 3.53 -10.43 19.60
CA LYS A 83 2.82 -11.51 20.31
C LYS A 83 2.63 -11.22 21.81
N THR A 84 3.60 -10.53 22.44
CA THR A 84 3.60 -10.22 23.87
C THR A 84 2.79 -9.00 24.24
N GLU A 85 2.47 -8.14 23.27
CA GLU A 85 1.74 -6.89 23.46
C GLU A 85 0.32 -6.95 22.91
N LYS A 86 -0.21 -8.15 22.60
CA LYS A 86 -1.51 -8.34 21.95
C LYS A 86 -2.61 -7.67 22.79
N PRO A 87 -3.21 -6.57 22.30
CA PRO A 87 -4.30 -5.93 23.03
C PRO A 87 -5.55 -6.79 22.93
N GLU A 88 -6.32 -6.86 24.01
CA GLU A 88 -7.63 -7.49 24.00
C GLU A 88 -8.60 -6.69 23.11
N LEU A 89 -9.55 -7.39 22.50
CA LEU A 89 -10.68 -6.74 21.83
C LEU A 89 -11.75 -6.43 22.86
N THR A 90 -12.21 -5.19 22.86
CA THR A 90 -13.31 -4.71 23.71
C THR A 90 -14.54 -4.41 22.87
N ALA A 91 -15.69 -4.20 23.50
CA ALA A 91 -16.90 -3.77 22.79
C ALA A 91 -16.70 -2.43 22.03
N ALA A 92 -15.76 -1.59 22.46
CA ALA A 92 -15.41 -0.35 21.76
C ALA A 92 -14.68 -0.59 20.43
N ASP A 93 -14.11 -1.78 20.22
CA ASP A 93 -13.40 -2.18 19.00
C ASP A 93 -14.33 -2.80 17.95
N SER A 94 -15.63 -2.56 18.04
CA SER A 94 -16.62 -2.97 17.04
C SER A 94 -16.25 -2.38 15.67
N ALA A 95 -16.10 -3.24 14.66
CA ALA A 95 -15.71 -2.80 13.32
C ALA A 95 -16.75 -1.82 12.74
N SER A 96 -18.03 -2.13 12.93
CA SER A 96 -19.18 -1.31 12.50
C SER A 96 -19.21 0.12 13.08
N SER A 97 -18.60 0.35 14.24
CA SER A 97 -18.58 1.66 14.91
C SER A 97 -17.25 2.41 14.74
N SER A 98 -16.24 1.73 14.17
CA SER A 98 -14.89 2.23 14.07
C SER A 98 -14.75 3.29 12.97
N LYS A 99 -14.02 4.37 13.28
CA LYS A 99 -13.73 5.45 12.31
C LYS A 99 -12.30 5.38 11.83
N ALA A 100 -12.13 5.35 10.51
CA ALA A 100 -10.81 5.42 9.88
C ALA A 100 -10.21 6.83 10.05
N VAL A 101 -8.93 6.89 10.43
CA VAL A 101 -8.17 8.14 10.51
C VAL A 101 -7.39 8.41 9.22
N ARG A 102 -7.05 7.34 8.50
CA ARG A 102 -6.34 7.36 7.22
C ARG A 102 -6.89 6.24 6.34
N GLU A 103 -7.02 6.50 5.06
CA GLU A 103 -7.44 5.51 4.07
C GLU A 103 -6.51 5.59 2.86
N VAL A 104 -6.09 4.44 2.36
CA VAL A 104 -5.29 4.35 1.14
C VAL A 104 -6.01 3.45 0.15
N VAL A 105 -6.13 3.90 -1.10
CA VAL A 105 -6.84 3.18 -2.16
C VAL A 105 -5.83 2.67 -3.18
N TYR A 106 -5.96 1.39 -3.52
CA TYR A 106 -5.12 0.72 -4.50
C TYR A 106 -5.96 0.21 -5.68
N ASP A 107 -5.34 0.20 -6.85
CA ASP A 107 -5.82 -0.52 -8.03
C ASP A 107 -4.79 -1.57 -8.43
N GLY A 108 -5.03 -2.83 -8.08
CA GLY A 108 -3.97 -3.84 -8.09
C GLY A 108 -2.84 -3.44 -7.13
N GLY A 109 -1.59 -3.40 -7.62
CA GLY A 109 -0.43 -2.93 -6.85
C GLY A 109 -0.21 -1.40 -6.89
N VAL A 110 -1.03 -0.64 -7.61
CA VAL A 110 -0.85 0.81 -7.81
C VAL A 110 -1.61 1.61 -6.76
N LEU A 111 -0.92 2.48 -6.03
CA LEU A 111 -1.55 3.43 -5.11
C LEU A 111 -2.25 4.54 -5.90
N VAL A 112 -3.56 4.68 -5.76
CA VAL A 112 -4.35 5.67 -6.53
C VAL A 112 -4.77 6.88 -5.68
N GLU A 113 -5.02 6.70 -4.39
CA GLU A 113 -5.50 7.79 -3.53
C GLU A 113 -5.08 7.58 -2.06
N ILE A 114 -4.84 8.69 -1.35
CA ILE A 114 -4.71 8.72 0.11
C ILE A 114 -5.70 9.75 0.65
N ARG A 115 -6.45 9.37 1.68
CA ARG A 115 -7.33 10.24 2.45
C ARG A 115 -6.91 10.26 3.91
N GLU A 116 -6.94 11.43 4.54
CA GLU A 116 -6.69 11.60 5.97
C GLU A 116 -7.83 12.44 6.57
N GLY A 117 -8.44 11.95 7.64
CA GLY A 117 -9.61 12.62 8.26
C GLY A 117 -10.77 12.88 7.28
N GLY A 118 -10.96 11.99 6.30
CA GLY A 118 -11.99 12.12 5.27
C GLY A 118 -11.66 13.08 4.12
N LYS A 119 -10.47 13.70 4.11
CA LYS A 119 -10.02 14.60 3.03
C LYS A 119 -8.96 13.91 2.17
N THR A 120 -9.09 13.99 0.85
CA THR A 120 -8.04 13.53 -0.07
C THR A 120 -6.78 14.38 0.09
N THR A 121 -5.67 13.74 0.45
CA THR A 121 -4.35 14.38 0.62
C THR A 121 -3.38 14.01 -0.51
N PHE A 122 -3.70 12.97 -1.28
CA PHE A 122 -2.96 12.59 -2.48
C PHE A 122 -3.90 11.86 -3.45
N LYS A 123 -3.75 12.16 -4.75
CA LYS A 123 -4.42 11.45 -5.83
C LYS A 123 -3.44 11.28 -6.98
N LEU A 124 -3.29 10.04 -7.47
CA LEU A 124 -2.32 9.71 -8.51
C LEU A 124 -2.54 10.53 -9.79
N ALA A 125 -3.80 10.72 -10.19
CA ALA A 125 -4.15 11.47 -11.40
C ALA A 125 -3.61 12.92 -11.40
N ASP A 126 -3.48 13.51 -10.21
CA ASP A 126 -3.03 14.89 -10.02
C ASP A 126 -1.52 14.99 -9.73
N ALA A 127 -0.86 13.87 -9.47
CA ALA A 127 0.56 13.82 -9.11
C ALA A 127 1.47 14.15 -10.29
N ARG A 128 2.54 14.90 -10.05
CA ARG A 128 3.53 15.31 -11.05
C ARG A 128 4.94 15.17 -10.48
N ALA A 129 5.90 14.80 -11.32
CA ALA A 129 7.31 14.78 -10.97
C ALA A 129 8.06 15.90 -11.70
N GLU A 130 8.95 16.60 -11.00
CA GLU A 130 9.69 17.74 -11.54
C GLU A 130 10.77 17.33 -12.54
N ASP A 131 11.49 16.24 -12.25
CA ASP A 131 12.58 15.74 -13.10
C ASP A 131 12.30 14.34 -13.66
N PRO A 132 11.74 14.23 -14.87
CA PRO A 132 11.54 12.95 -15.54
C PRO A 132 12.84 12.20 -15.91
N SER A 133 14.01 12.85 -15.85
CA SER A 133 15.30 12.21 -16.13
C SER A 133 15.82 11.38 -14.95
N ASP A 134 15.41 11.74 -13.72
CA ASP A 134 15.63 10.93 -12.54
C ASP A 134 14.41 10.06 -12.24
N PHE A 135 14.46 8.81 -12.72
CA PHE A 135 13.37 7.85 -12.56
C PHE A 135 13.00 7.58 -11.09
N ALA A 136 13.95 7.63 -10.16
CA ALA A 136 13.67 7.44 -8.74
C ALA A 136 12.79 8.59 -8.20
N SER A 137 13.12 9.82 -8.57
CA SER A 137 12.32 11.01 -8.22
C SER A 137 10.89 10.92 -8.75
N VAL A 138 10.71 10.39 -9.99
CA VAL A 138 9.38 10.19 -10.57
C VAL A 138 8.58 9.19 -9.74
N ARG A 139 9.15 8.03 -9.40
CA ARG A 139 8.45 7.04 -8.57
C ARG A 139 8.06 7.62 -7.21
N GLU A 140 8.96 8.36 -6.57
CA GLU A 140 8.72 8.97 -5.27
C GLU A 140 7.60 10.01 -5.31
N ALA A 141 7.59 10.87 -6.33
CA ALA A 141 6.52 11.85 -6.54
C ALA A 141 5.15 11.19 -6.74
N LEU A 142 5.11 10.04 -7.43
CA LEU A 142 3.90 9.23 -7.61
C LEU A 142 3.57 8.34 -6.40
N ARG A 143 4.40 8.35 -5.36
CA ARG A 143 4.27 7.58 -4.10
C ARG A 143 4.14 6.06 -4.29
N GLN A 144 4.65 5.54 -5.40
CA GLN A 144 4.56 4.11 -5.75
C GLN A 144 5.70 3.29 -5.14
N THR A 145 5.43 2.00 -4.89
CA THR A 145 6.51 0.99 -4.74
C THR A 145 7.17 0.71 -6.08
N GLN A 146 8.28 -0.02 -6.08
CA GLN A 146 8.87 -0.48 -7.35
C GLN A 146 7.90 -1.39 -8.11
N GLU A 147 7.19 -2.25 -7.41
CA GLU A 147 6.17 -3.16 -7.95
C GLU A 147 4.97 -2.38 -8.51
N GLY A 148 4.42 -1.44 -7.75
CA GLY A 148 3.32 -0.59 -8.20
C GLY A 148 3.72 0.30 -9.37
N MET A 149 4.95 0.82 -9.38
CA MET A 149 5.46 1.59 -10.53
C MET A 149 5.62 0.72 -11.78
N ALA A 150 6.12 -0.51 -11.61
CA ALA A 150 6.24 -1.48 -12.69
C ALA A 150 4.87 -1.81 -13.30
N GLU A 151 3.88 -2.04 -12.44
CA GLU A 151 2.49 -2.31 -12.83
C GLU A 151 1.83 -1.10 -13.50
N LEU A 152 1.98 0.10 -12.93
CA LEU A 152 1.48 1.36 -13.50
C LEU A 152 2.01 1.57 -14.92
N MET A 153 3.30 1.31 -15.14
CA MET A 153 3.96 1.53 -16.42
C MET A 153 3.82 0.34 -17.39
N GLY A 154 3.24 -0.78 -16.96
CA GLY A 154 3.17 -1.99 -17.79
C GLY A 154 4.55 -2.60 -18.13
N VAL A 155 5.53 -2.49 -17.22
CA VAL A 155 6.88 -3.01 -17.41
C VAL A 155 7.27 -4.03 -16.33
N LYS A 156 8.31 -4.82 -16.57
CA LYS A 156 8.83 -5.75 -15.58
C LYS A 156 9.47 -5.01 -14.40
N LEU A 157 9.30 -5.51 -13.18
CA LEU A 157 9.97 -5.00 -11.96
C LEU A 157 11.49 -4.87 -12.10
N ALA A 158 12.13 -5.80 -12.83
CA ALA A 158 13.56 -5.73 -13.12
C ALA A 158 13.95 -4.48 -13.93
N THR A 159 13.06 -3.98 -14.80
CA THR A 159 13.27 -2.76 -15.58
C THR A 159 13.30 -1.54 -14.67
N VAL A 160 12.30 -1.40 -13.79
CA VAL A 160 12.23 -0.34 -12.77
C VAL A 160 13.50 -0.33 -11.91
N ARG A 161 13.89 -1.49 -11.38
CA ARG A 161 15.13 -1.62 -10.59
C ARG A 161 16.39 -1.22 -11.35
N ASN A 162 16.50 -1.61 -12.63
CA ASN A 162 17.66 -1.26 -13.45
C ASN A 162 17.75 0.24 -13.75
N TRP A 163 16.60 0.91 -13.93
CA TRP A 163 16.54 2.36 -14.14
C TRP A 163 16.90 3.12 -12.86
N GLU A 164 16.33 2.76 -11.71
CA GLU A 164 16.65 3.42 -10.42
C GLU A 164 18.12 3.25 -10.02
N GLN A 165 18.68 2.05 -10.23
CA GLN A 165 20.09 1.78 -9.94
C GLN A 165 21.05 2.32 -11.00
N LYS A 166 20.54 3.04 -12.01
CA LYS A 166 21.32 3.60 -13.13
C LYS A 166 22.14 2.54 -13.90
N ARG A 167 21.78 1.26 -13.80
CA ARG A 167 22.39 0.15 -14.56
C ARG A 167 22.01 0.22 -16.04
N ARG A 168 20.83 0.81 -16.32
CA ARG A 168 20.38 1.13 -17.67
C ARG A 168 19.78 2.53 -17.67
N ILE A 169 20.18 3.34 -18.64
CA ILE A 169 19.60 4.65 -18.85
C ILE A 169 18.45 4.50 -19.86
N PRO A 170 17.20 4.82 -19.50
CA PRO A 170 16.06 4.75 -20.41
C PRO A 170 16.27 5.67 -21.61
N ARG A 171 16.00 5.19 -22.82
CA ARG A 171 16.06 5.93 -24.08
C ARG A 171 14.86 5.60 -24.96
N GLY A 172 14.60 6.44 -25.95
CA GLY A 172 13.52 6.22 -26.92
C GLY A 172 12.16 6.00 -26.23
N PRO A 173 11.42 4.91 -26.53
CA PRO A 173 10.12 4.62 -25.92
C PRO A 173 10.14 4.61 -24.39
N GLY A 174 11.19 4.06 -23.76
CA GLY A 174 11.28 4.01 -22.30
C GLY A 174 11.38 5.40 -21.66
N ALA A 175 12.12 6.32 -22.29
CA ALA A 175 12.20 7.70 -21.82
C ALA A 175 10.87 8.45 -21.98
N GLN A 176 10.14 8.19 -23.08
CA GLN A 176 8.80 8.75 -23.27
C GLN A 176 7.81 8.22 -22.23
N LEU A 177 7.84 6.92 -21.94
CA LEU A 177 6.99 6.31 -20.93
C LEU A 177 7.21 6.93 -19.54
N ILE A 178 8.46 7.19 -19.15
CA ILE A 178 8.79 7.88 -17.89
C ILE A 178 8.26 9.32 -17.91
N LYS A 179 8.38 10.03 -19.03
CA LYS A 179 7.83 11.38 -19.17
C LYS A 179 6.30 11.39 -19.04
N VAL A 180 5.62 10.41 -19.61
CA VAL A 180 4.17 10.22 -19.42
C VAL A 180 3.87 9.93 -17.96
N ALA A 181 4.59 9.02 -17.30
CA ALA A 181 4.40 8.76 -15.87
C ALA A 181 4.56 10.03 -15.01
N ALA A 182 5.57 10.86 -15.31
CA ALA A 182 5.85 12.09 -14.60
C ALA A 182 4.80 13.20 -14.79
N THR A 183 4.10 13.21 -15.93
CA THR A 183 3.24 14.36 -16.33
C THR A 183 1.76 14.02 -16.50
N ARG A 184 1.45 12.77 -16.81
CA ARG A 184 0.11 12.22 -17.09
C ARG A 184 -0.01 10.78 -16.56
N PRO A 185 0.21 10.55 -15.25
CA PRO A 185 0.06 9.21 -14.66
C PRO A 185 -1.37 8.66 -14.78
N ASP A 186 -2.38 9.53 -14.91
CA ASP A 186 -3.76 9.18 -15.21
C ASP A 186 -3.90 8.42 -16.54
N ALA A 187 -3.12 8.79 -17.55
CA ALA A 187 -3.13 8.12 -18.85
C ALA A 187 -2.60 6.69 -18.74
N LEU A 188 -1.58 6.46 -17.91
CA LEU A 188 -1.06 5.11 -17.67
C LEU A 188 -2.06 4.26 -16.89
N LEU A 189 -2.75 4.84 -15.91
CA LEU A 189 -3.78 4.14 -15.16
C LEU A 189 -4.95 3.71 -16.07
N ALA A 190 -5.40 4.57 -16.98
CA ALA A 190 -6.48 4.27 -17.90
C ALA A 190 -6.16 3.09 -18.85
N LEU A 191 -4.90 2.95 -19.27
CA LEU A 191 -4.46 1.88 -20.16
C LEU A 191 -4.40 0.49 -19.49
N ARG A 192 -4.53 0.41 -18.17
CA ARG A 192 -4.52 -0.87 -17.43
C ARG A 192 -5.87 -1.60 -17.42
N GLY A 193 -6.94 -0.95 -17.89
CA GLY A 193 -8.32 -1.44 -17.75
C GLY A 193 -8.86 -2.30 -18.91
N ASP A 194 -8.03 -2.71 -19.87
CA ASP A 194 -8.49 -3.27 -21.16
C ASP A 194 -8.10 -4.75 -21.42
N ASP A 195 -7.65 -5.53 -20.42
CA ASP A 195 -7.36 -6.97 -20.56
C ASP A 195 -8.24 -7.88 -19.67
#